data_AF-A0A2V6X7C5-F1
#
_entry.id   AF-A0A2V6X7C5-F1
#
_cell.length_a   1.000
_cell.length_b   1.000
_cell.length_c   1.000
_cell.angle_alpha   90.00
_cell.angle_beta   90.00
_cell.angle_gamma   90.00
#
_symmetry.space_group_name_H-M   'P 1'
#
loop_
_entity.id
_entity.type
_entity.pdbx_description
1 polymer ?
#
loop_
_entity_poly.entity_id
_entity_poly.type
_entity_poly.pdbx_seq_one_letter_code
_entity_poly.pdbx_strand_id
1 'polypeptide(L)'
;MTEAFTPAERGALAPYFSTLDGPVFALVNLPEVVKGALFARYSRSPKSLRRLFLDEFAGEFEAGGDGGATGRPPAPGLARAEELYARVFVEYGDDSVAQLGGVHLACEGVSNVLTKVLEWGRLMAYLEQSTRYVP
;
A
#
# COMPACT_ATOMS: atom_id res chain seq x y z
N MET A 1 -17.71 -7.15 -1.69
CA MET A 1 -18.51 -6.19 -0.92
C MET A 1 -17.53 -5.27 -0.23
N THR A 2 -17.50 -3.98 -0.57
CA THR A 2 -16.60 -3.02 0.09
C THR A 2 -17.03 -2.93 1.54
N GLU A 3 -16.13 -3.27 2.45
CA GLU A 3 -16.37 -3.18 3.89
C GLU A 3 -16.83 -1.76 4.23
N ALA A 4 -17.92 -1.65 4.99
CA ALA A 4 -18.45 -0.36 5.38
C ALA A 4 -17.62 0.15 6.57
N PHE A 5 -16.67 1.03 6.27
CA PHE A 5 -15.89 1.72 7.28
C PHE A 5 -16.69 2.89 7.84
N THR A 6 -16.67 3.04 9.16
CA THR A 6 -17.25 4.23 9.82
C THR A 6 -16.53 5.50 9.37
N PRO A 7 -17.12 6.70 9.55
CA PRO A 7 -16.45 7.95 9.19
C PRO A 7 -15.06 8.11 9.83
N ALA A 8 -14.90 7.66 11.09
CA ALA A 8 -13.62 7.70 11.79
C ALA A 8 -12.62 6.70 11.20
N GLU A 9 -13.03 5.47 10.92
CA GLU A 9 -12.19 4.46 10.28
C GLU A 9 -11.76 4.87 8.87
N ARG A 10 -12.67 5.48 8.11
CA ARG A 10 -12.34 6.08 6.81
C ARG A 10 -11.31 7.21 6.99
N GLY A 11 -11.43 7.99 8.06
CA GLY A 11 -10.45 9.01 8.45
C GLY A 11 -9.05 8.45 8.72
N ALA A 12 -8.95 7.29 9.37
CA ALA A 12 -7.68 6.63 9.66
C ALA A 12 -7.10 5.85 8.45
N LEU A 13 -7.96 5.39 7.53
CA LEU A 13 -7.55 4.64 6.33
C LEU A 13 -7.21 5.52 5.14
N ALA A 14 -7.96 6.61 4.95
CA ALA A 14 -7.78 7.51 3.82
C ALA A 14 -6.33 7.98 3.63
N PRO A 15 -5.52 8.19 4.70
CA PRO A 15 -4.13 8.58 4.52
C PRO A 15 -3.24 7.53 3.84
N TYR A 16 -3.63 6.24 3.82
CA TYR A 16 -2.71 5.14 3.46
C TYR A 16 -3.16 4.25 2.30
N PHE A 17 -4.32 4.52 1.70
CA PHE A 17 -4.91 3.70 0.65
C PHE A 17 -5.44 4.59 -0.50
N SER A 18 -5.09 4.30 -1.75
CA SER A 18 -5.38 5.22 -2.89
C SER A 18 -6.87 5.39 -3.24
N THR A 19 -7.70 4.46 -2.84
CA THR A 19 -9.16 4.61 -2.79
C THR A 19 -9.65 3.73 -1.65
N LEU A 20 -10.79 4.07 -1.06
CA LEU A 20 -11.48 3.25 -0.07
C LEU A 20 -12.76 2.62 -0.63
N ASP A 21 -13.27 3.23 -1.69
CA ASP A 21 -14.53 2.86 -2.34
C ASP A 21 -14.31 1.77 -3.38
N GLY A 22 -13.07 1.70 -3.87
CA GLY A 22 -12.61 0.71 -4.82
C GLY A 22 -11.84 -0.44 -4.16
N PRO A 23 -11.98 -1.66 -4.70
CA PRO A 23 -11.14 -2.78 -4.33
C PRO A 23 -9.74 -2.72 -4.95
N VAL A 24 -9.51 -1.90 -5.98
CA VAL A 24 -8.18 -1.67 -6.59
C VAL A 24 -7.62 -0.38 -6.04
N PHE A 25 -6.50 -0.49 -5.35
CA PHE A 25 -5.86 0.62 -4.69
C PHE A 25 -4.39 0.31 -4.46
N ALA A 26 -3.59 1.35 -4.39
CA ALA A 26 -2.22 1.27 -3.93
C ALA A 26 -2.18 1.51 -2.42
N LEU A 27 -1.31 0.78 -1.72
CA LEU A 27 -0.83 1.22 -0.42
C LEU A 27 0.07 2.44 -0.62
N VAL A 28 -0.26 3.51 0.08
CA VAL A 28 0.42 4.80 -0.01
C VAL A 28 0.81 5.26 1.38
N ASN A 29 1.84 6.10 1.48
CA ASN A 29 2.23 6.76 2.74
C ASN A 29 2.57 5.83 3.92
N LEU A 30 2.85 4.56 3.65
CA LEU A 30 3.40 3.64 4.64
C LEU A 30 4.90 3.47 4.37
N PRO A 31 5.75 3.39 5.41
CA PRO A 31 7.13 2.95 5.24
C PRO A 31 7.15 1.61 4.49
N GLU A 32 8.10 1.38 3.56
CA GLU A 32 8.15 0.12 2.78
C GLU A 32 8.23 -1.12 3.67
N VAL A 33 8.90 -1.00 4.81
CA VAL A 33 8.95 -2.06 5.80
C VAL A 33 7.59 -2.27 6.45
N VAL A 34 6.81 -1.21 6.66
CA VAL A 34 5.43 -1.33 7.15
C VAL A 34 4.52 -1.86 6.05
N LYS A 35 4.71 -1.50 4.78
CA LYS A 35 4.00 -2.15 3.67
C LYS A 35 4.35 -3.63 3.61
N GLY A 36 5.63 -3.96 3.73
CA GLY A 36 6.12 -5.33 3.79
C GLY A 36 5.58 -6.08 5.00
N ALA A 37 5.56 -5.46 6.17
CA ALA A 37 4.98 -5.99 7.40
C ALA A 37 3.48 -6.19 7.27
N LEU A 38 2.78 -5.19 6.76
CA LEU A 38 1.33 -5.20 6.58
C LEU A 38 0.96 -6.26 5.55
N PHE A 39 1.71 -6.40 4.46
CA PHE A 39 1.55 -7.49 3.50
C PHE A 39 1.94 -8.84 4.11
N ALA A 40 2.97 -8.91 4.96
CA ALA A 40 3.35 -10.12 5.70
C ALA A 40 2.27 -10.54 6.71
N ARG A 41 1.65 -9.61 7.44
CA ARG A 41 0.54 -9.86 8.37
C ARG A 41 -0.76 -10.19 7.65
N TYR A 42 -1.04 -9.44 6.58
CA TYR A 42 -2.16 -9.70 5.68
C TYR A 42 -2.09 -11.11 5.09
N SER A 43 -0.89 -11.66 4.92
CA SER A 43 -0.74 -13.06 4.50
C SER A 43 -1.27 -14.11 5.50
N ARG A 44 -1.60 -13.76 6.78
CA ARG A 44 -1.95 -14.72 7.85
C ARG A 44 -3.23 -14.38 8.66
N SER A 45 -4.08 -13.47 8.20
CA SER A 45 -5.23 -12.95 8.98
C SER A 45 -6.57 -13.04 8.23
N PRO A 46 -7.72 -13.22 8.93
CA PRO A 46 -9.04 -13.24 8.30
C PRO A 46 -9.61 -11.85 7.94
N LYS A 47 -8.83 -10.77 8.08
CA LYS A 47 -9.28 -9.38 7.96
C LYS A 47 -8.81 -8.72 6.66
N SER A 48 -9.51 -7.68 6.20
CA SER A 48 -9.08 -6.89 5.03
C SER A 48 -7.77 -6.14 5.31
N LEU A 49 -6.99 -5.82 4.27
CA LEU A 49 -5.73 -5.07 4.43
C LEU A 49 -5.94 -3.74 5.18
N ARG A 50 -7.09 -3.12 4.94
CA ARG A 50 -7.58 -1.92 5.63
C ARG A 50 -7.99 -2.20 7.07
N ARG A 51 -8.77 -3.24 7.34
CA ARG A 51 -9.15 -3.61 8.72
C ARG A 51 -7.96 -4.05 9.56
N LEU A 52 -7.01 -4.79 8.97
CA LEU A 52 -5.73 -5.11 9.61
C LEU A 52 -4.93 -3.87 9.93
N PHE A 53 -4.84 -2.94 8.97
CA PHE A 53 -4.21 -1.66 9.21
C PHE A 53 -4.88 -0.97 10.39
N LEU A 54 -6.21 -0.91 10.44
CA LEU A 54 -6.94 -0.30 11.55
C LEU A 54 -6.72 -0.99 12.90
N ASP A 55 -6.81 -2.31 12.95
CA ASP A 55 -6.80 -3.06 14.21
C ASP A 55 -5.38 -3.23 14.79
N GLU A 56 -4.36 -3.30 13.93
CA GLU A 56 -3.00 -3.68 14.33
C GLU A 56 -1.97 -2.56 14.11
N PHE A 57 -2.22 -1.60 13.22
CA PHE A 57 -1.21 -0.60 12.82
C PHE A 57 -1.66 0.85 13.04
N ALA A 58 -2.93 1.20 12.89
CA ALA A 58 -3.42 2.58 12.86
C ALA A 58 -3.19 3.29 14.20
N GLY A 59 -3.32 2.56 15.32
CA GLY A 59 -3.02 3.11 16.65
C GLY A 59 -1.56 3.53 16.82
N GLU A 60 -0.63 2.97 16.04
CA GLU A 60 0.78 3.39 16.06
C GLU A 60 1.01 4.69 15.28
N PHE A 61 0.09 5.05 14.38
CA PHE A 61 0.13 6.27 13.58
C PHE A 61 -0.73 7.40 14.17
N GLU A 62 -1.77 7.10 14.95
CA GLU A 62 -2.61 8.11 15.61
C GLU A 62 -1.98 8.70 16.89
N ALA A 63 -1.14 7.94 17.60
CA ALA A 63 -0.49 8.40 18.84
C ALA A 63 0.72 9.33 18.62
N GLY A 64 1.14 9.55 17.38
CA GLY A 64 2.24 10.45 16.99
C GLY A 64 1.77 11.85 16.60
N GLY A 65 0.67 12.32 17.20
CA GLY A 65 0.02 13.60 16.90
C GLY A 65 1.00 14.78 16.98
N ASP A 66 1.50 15.18 15.82
CA ASP A 66 1.40 16.54 15.26
C ASP A 66 1.91 16.50 13.82
N GLY A 67 0.98 16.55 12.86
CA GLY A 67 1.31 16.45 11.44
C GLY A 67 0.17 16.89 10.52
N GLY A 68 -0.63 17.86 10.94
CA GLY A 68 -1.44 18.63 10.01
C GLY A 68 -0.58 19.33 8.95
N ALA A 69 -1.15 19.51 7.76
CA ALA A 69 -0.72 20.43 6.71
C ALA A 69 0.58 20.14 5.90
N THR A 70 1.30 19.05 6.16
CA THR A 70 2.31 18.56 5.19
C THR A 70 2.02 17.11 4.90
N GLY A 71 1.98 16.69 3.64
CA GLY A 71 1.66 15.31 3.21
C GLY A 71 2.70 14.26 3.62
N ARG A 72 3.32 14.40 4.79
CA ARG A 72 4.20 13.44 5.42
C ARG A 72 3.42 12.79 6.56
N PRO A 73 3.22 11.46 6.54
CA PRO A 73 2.65 10.77 7.68
C PRO A 73 3.53 11.01 8.91
N PRO A 74 2.94 11.10 10.13
CA PRO A 74 3.74 11.14 11.34
C PRO A 74 4.65 9.92 11.31
N ALA A 75 5.97 10.17 11.34
CA ALA A 75 6.89 9.09 11.57
C ALA A 75 6.52 8.51 12.95
N PRO A 76 6.24 7.20 13.08
CA PRO A 76 6.20 6.60 14.39
C PRO A 76 7.50 7.02 15.09
N GLY A 77 7.43 7.55 16.31
CA GLY A 77 8.62 8.04 17.02
C GLY A 77 9.73 7.00 16.90
N LEU A 78 10.96 7.43 16.57
CA LEU A 78 12.04 6.57 16.05
C LEU A 78 12.17 5.22 16.78
N ALA A 79 12.16 5.23 18.12
CA ALA A 79 12.22 4.03 18.95
C ALA A 79 11.06 3.04 18.73
N ARG A 80 9.85 3.53 18.43
CA ARG A 80 8.66 2.72 18.17
C ARG A 80 8.62 2.21 16.73
N ALA A 81 9.11 2.99 15.77
CA ALA A 81 9.34 2.50 14.41
C ALA A 81 10.41 1.39 14.41
N GLU A 82 11.45 1.53 15.24
CA GLU A 82 12.48 0.51 15.45
C GLU A 82 11.96 -0.73 16.17
N GLU A 83 11.06 -0.60 17.15
CA GLU A 83 10.40 -1.76 17.79
C GLU A 83 9.42 -2.47 16.86
N LEU A 84 8.64 -1.72 16.06
CA LEU A 84 7.78 -2.29 15.02
C LEU A 84 8.64 -2.99 13.97
N TYR A 85 9.70 -2.35 13.51
CA TYR A 85 10.67 -2.92 12.58
C TYR A 85 11.33 -4.18 13.16
N ALA A 86 11.79 -4.15 14.41
CA ALA A 86 12.42 -5.29 15.07
C ALA A 86 11.45 -6.44 15.30
N ARG A 87 10.21 -6.16 15.70
CA ARG A 87 9.17 -7.19 15.82
C ARG A 87 8.85 -7.80 14.47
N VAL A 88 8.70 -6.97 13.44
CA VAL A 88 8.46 -7.40 12.06
C VAL A 88 9.63 -8.22 11.52
N PHE A 89 10.86 -7.79 11.77
CA PHE A 89 12.07 -8.45 11.29
C PHE A 89 12.33 -9.76 12.04
N VAL A 90 12.07 -9.82 13.35
CA VAL A 90 12.31 -11.00 14.21
C VAL A 90 11.19 -12.03 14.10
N GLU A 91 9.92 -11.63 14.09
CA GLU A 91 8.79 -12.57 13.98
C GLU A 91 8.59 -13.10 12.56
N TYR A 92 9.00 -12.35 11.54
CA TYR A 92 8.69 -12.68 10.14
C TYR A 92 9.92 -12.99 9.28
N GLY A 93 11.14 -12.65 9.73
CA GLY A 93 12.40 -13.25 9.28
C GLY A 93 12.67 -13.19 7.77
N ASP A 94 12.21 -12.14 7.10
CA ASP A 94 12.07 -12.14 5.65
C ASP A 94 12.93 -11.07 4.96
N ASP A 95 14.08 -11.48 4.42
CA ASP A 95 14.93 -10.65 3.55
C ASP A 95 14.19 -10.21 2.26
N SER A 96 13.06 -10.84 1.90
CA SER A 96 12.25 -10.43 0.74
C SER A 96 11.44 -9.15 0.97
N VAL A 97 11.32 -8.67 2.22
CA VAL A 97 10.76 -7.35 2.54
C VAL A 97 11.53 -6.23 1.84
N ALA A 98 12.84 -6.42 1.63
CA ALA A 98 13.70 -5.47 0.91
C ALA A 98 13.42 -5.43 -0.61
N GLN A 99 12.75 -6.43 -1.18
CA GLN A 99 12.40 -6.51 -2.61
C GLN A 99 10.97 -6.04 -2.93
N LEU A 100 10.14 -5.76 -1.91
CA LEU A 100 8.79 -5.24 -2.09
C LEU A 100 8.73 -3.78 -2.58
N GLY A 101 9.88 -3.21 -2.90
CA GLY A 101 9.98 -1.92 -3.57
C GLY A 101 9.62 -2.00 -5.06
N GLY A 102 8.32 -2.01 -5.37
CA GLY A 102 7.78 -1.85 -6.72
C GLY A 102 6.25 -1.86 -6.74
N VAL A 103 5.64 -1.04 -7.60
CA VAL A 103 4.19 -0.99 -7.79
C VAL A 103 3.87 -1.33 -9.25
N HIS A 104 3.03 -2.31 -9.42
CA HIS A 104 2.58 -2.78 -10.73
C HIS A 104 1.21 -2.18 -11.03
N LEU A 105 1.04 -1.66 -12.25
CA LEU A 105 -0.11 -0.89 -12.65
C LEU A 105 -0.62 -1.35 -14.01
N ALA A 106 -1.93 -1.58 -14.11
CA ALA A 106 -2.62 -1.97 -15.33
C ALA A 106 -3.63 -0.88 -15.71
N CYS A 107 -3.78 -0.63 -17.01
CA CYS A 107 -4.74 0.33 -17.51
C CYS A 107 -5.47 -0.27 -18.71
N GLU A 108 -6.80 -0.26 -18.66
CA GLU A 108 -7.71 -0.95 -19.60
C GLU A 108 -8.93 -0.10 -19.92
N GLY A 109 -9.57 -0.35 -21.07
CA GLY A 109 -10.53 0.61 -21.63
C GLY A 109 -9.84 1.91 -22.02
N VAL A 110 -8.54 1.79 -22.24
CA VAL A 110 -7.63 2.90 -22.42
C VAL A 110 -7.19 2.89 -23.85
N SER A 111 -7.01 4.07 -24.40
CA SER A 111 -6.65 4.18 -25.79
C SER A 111 -5.31 3.48 -26.05
N ASN A 112 -5.09 3.04 -27.30
CA ASN A 112 -3.75 2.61 -27.73
C ASN A 112 -2.69 3.73 -27.57
N VAL A 113 -3.17 4.96 -27.39
CA VAL A 113 -2.34 6.07 -26.94
C VAL A 113 -1.91 5.87 -25.47
N LEU A 114 -2.77 5.45 -24.53
CA LEU A 114 -2.40 5.20 -23.12
C LEU A 114 -1.51 3.98 -22.93
N THR A 115 -1.62 2.95 -23.76
CA THR A 115 -0.74 1.78 -23.68
C THR A 115 0.69 2.10 -24.11
N LYS A 116 0.89 2.79 -25.24
CA LYS A 116 2.24 3.30 -25.60
C LYS A 116 2.85 4.15 -24.50
N VAL A 117 1.98 4.90 -23.82
CA VAL A 117 2.35 5.72 -22.67
C VAL A 117 2.72 4.88 -21.45
N LEU A 118 1.97 3.82 -21.10
CA LEU A 118 2.35 2.90 -20.04
C LEU A 118 3.71 2.24 -20.34
N GLU A 119 4.05 2.02 -21.60
CA GLU A 119 5.05 1.02 -21.99
C GLU A 119 6.42 1.52 -22.43
N TRP A 120 6.60 2.84 -22.46
CA TRP A 120 7.85 3.46 -22.88
C TRP A 120 9.02 3.25 -21.90
N GLY A 121 8.75 3.02 -20.62
CA GLY A 121 9.80 2.99 -19.59
C GLY A 121 10.64 1.70 -19.60
N ARG A 122 11.50 1.49 -18.58
CA ARG A 122 12.36 0.27 -18.48
C ARG A 122 12.53 -0.35 -17.09
N LEU A 123 11.90 0.23 -16.07
CA LEU A 123 11.99 -0.20 -14.65
C LEU A 123 10.77 -1.00 -14.20
N MET A 124 9.79 -1.09 -15.07
CA MET A 124 8.67 -2.01 -14.98
C MET A 124 8.79 -2.92 -16.20
N ALA A 125 8.20 -4.09 -16.14
CA ALA A 125 7.99 -4.85 -17.35
C ALA A 125 6.71 -4.32 -18.02
N TYR A 126 6.77 -4.12 -19.34
CA TYR A 126 5.71 -3.55 -20.16
C TYR A 126 5.19 -4.56 -21.16
N LEU A 127 3.89 -4.53 -21.45
CA LEU A 127 3.29 -5.47 -22.39
C LEU A 127 1.93 -5.00 -22.94
N GLU A 128 1.94 -4.58 -24.22
CA GLU A 128 0.77 -4.03 -24.90
C GLU A 128 0.00 -5.08 -25.69
N GLN A 129 -1.30 -4.86 -25.86
CA GLN A 129 -2.10 -5.63 -26.83
C GLN A 129 -1.64 -5.34 -28.27
N SER A 130 -1.23 -6.39 -28.97
CA SER A 130 -0.76 -6.29 -30.34
C SER A 130 -1.91 -6.29 -31.35
N THR A 131 -2.08 -5.17 -32.05
CA THR A 131 -3.04 -5.01 -33.14
C THR A 131 -2.71 -5.81 -34.40
N ARG A 132 -1.53 -6.46 -34.47
CA ARG A 132 -1.13 -7.30 -35.62
C ARG A 132 -1.92 -8.61 -35.69
N TYR A 133 -2.29 -9.15 -34.54
CA TYR A 133 -2.97 -10.43 -34.42
C TYR A 133 -4.41 -10.27 -33.92
N VAL A 134 -4.76 -9.08 -33.44
CA VAL A 134 -6.07 -8.72 -32.89
C VAL A 134 -6.65 -7.58 -33.73
N PRO A 135 -7.72 -7.85 -34.52
CA PRO A 135 -8.39 -6.84 -35.34
C PRO A 135 -9.16 -5.79 -34.54
#